data_AF-A0A382RRF4-F1
#
_entry.id   AF-A0A382RRF4-F1
#
_cell.length_a   1.000
_cell.length_b   1.000
_cell.length_c   1.000
_cell.angle_alpha   90.00
_cell.angle_beta   90.00
_cell.angle_gamma   90.00
#
_symmetry.space_group_name_H-M   'P 1'
#
loop_
_entity.id
_entity.type
_entity.pdbx_description
1 polymer ?
#
loop_
_entity_poly.entity_id
_entity_poly.type
_entity_poly.pdbx_seq_one_letter_code
_entity_poly.pdbx_strand_id
1 'polypeptide(L)'
;YENDGLSFPSDEGGSLEGVRVSRLWGARQAWASSEVVHEQFTATDEGDFWCATYVENVAEGTPFAITIGCRADDAGAFRGGDTVRRSSARSKDLAADPELIDRWEGVAWPSASERSFVLTALPPAGREFSPFPGIDLLDVYRFLERQPGGG
;
A
#
# COMPACT_ATOMS: atom_id res chain seq x y z
N TYR A 1 8.90 15.84 11.67
CA TYR A 1 8.33 15.16 10.49
C TYR A 1 7.33 16.14 9.92
N GLU A 2 7.62 16.71 8.75
CA GLU A 2 6.72 17.62 8.03
C GLU A 2 6.22 16.82 6.83
N ASN A 3 4.91 16.63 6.74
CA ASN A 3 4.26 15.71 5.79
C ASN A 3 3.36 16.45 4.80
N ASP A 4 3.45 17.78 4.72
CA ASP A 4 2.61 18.63 3.88
C ASP A 4 1.10 18.30 4.00
N GLY A 5 0.64 17.81 5.16
CA GLY A 5 -0.75 17.41 5.40
C GLY A 5 -1.13 16.03 4.88
N LEU A 6 -0.21 15.22 4.35
CA LEU A 6 -0.46 13.82 4.01
C LEU A 6 -0.62 13.00 5.29
N SER A 7 -1.84 12.56 5.60
CA SER A 7 -2.09 11.69 6.74
C SER A 7 -1.50 10.30 6.50
N PHE A 8 -0.38 10.00 7.15
CA PHE A 8 0.11 8.63 7.21
C PHE A 8 -0.75 7.86 8.21
N PRO A 9 -1.16 6.63 7.88
CA PRO A 9 -1.78 5.79 8.87
C PRO A 9 -0.75 5.52 9.98
N SER A 10 -1.15 5.73 11.22
CA SER A 10 -0.35 5.51 12.43
C SER A 10 -1.05 4.51 13.35
N ASP A 11 -0.29 3.84 14.22
CA ASP A 11 -0.88 3.09 15.33
C ASP A 11 -1.46 4.03 16.42
N GLU A 12 -2.06 3.46 17.46
CA GLU A 12 -2.67 4.20 18.59
C GLU A 12 -1.64 5.07 19.34
N GLY A 13 -0.35 4.76 19.24
CA GLY A 13 0.75 5.53 19.81
C GLY A 13 1.36 6.57 18.87
N GLY A 14 0.85 6.70 17.63
CA GLY A 14 1.39 7.59 16.61
C GLY A 14 2.63 7.03 15.89
N SER A 15 3.00 5.77 16.12
CA SER A 15 4.06 5.11 15.36
C SER A 15 3.60 4.80 13.94
N LEU A 16 4.51 4.98 12.99
CA LEU A 16 4.29 4.63 11.58
C LEU A 16 4.83 3.23 11.25
N GLU A 17 5.55 2.60 12.19
CA GLU A 17 6.17 1.30 11.97
C GLU A 17 5.10 0.19 11.86
N GLY A 18 5.20 -0.64 10.83
CA GLY A 18 4.24 -1.72 10.57
C GLY A 18 2.90 -1.26 9.97
N VAL A 19 2.69 0.04 9.81
CA VAL A 19 1.44 0.56 9.26
C VAL A 19 1.48 0.54 7.73
N ARG A 20 0.34 0.18 7.14
CA ARG A 20 0.20 -0.01 5.68
C ARG A 20 -0.34 1.23 5.03
N VAL A 21 0.38 1.71 4.02
CA VAL A 21 -0.14 2.70 3.07
C VAL A 21 -0.95 2.02 1.97
N SER A 22 -1.79 2.79 1.29
CA SER A 22 -2.60 2.26 0.18
C SER A 22 -1.73 1.62 -0.90
N ARG A 23 -2.19 0.48 -1.44
CA ARG A 23 -1.53 -0.22 -2.55
C ARG A 23 -1.36 0.64 -3.80
N LEU A 24 -2.19 1.68 -3.96
CA LEU A 24 -2.14 2.58 -5.11
C LEU A 24 -1.11 3.70 -4.96
N TRP A 25 -0.51 3.89 -3.78
CA TRP A 25 0.53 4.90 -3.58
C TRP A 25 1.81 4.55 -4.33
N GLY A 26 2.55 5.57 -4.78
CA GLY A 26 3.79 5.42 -5.54
C GLY A 26 4.82 4.51 -4.84
N ALA A 27 4.93 4.61 -3.52
CA ALA A 27 5.78 3.76 -2.69
C ALA A 27 5.52 2.24 -2.85
N ARG A 28 4.27 1.85 -3.13
CA ARG A 28 3.87 0.45 -3.38
C ARG A 28 3.97 0.08 -4.85
N GLN A 29 3.68 1.03 -5.75
CA GLN A 29 3.72 0.81 -7.20
C GLN A 29 5.16 0.69 -7.75
N ALA A 30 6.12 1.37 -7.14
CA ALA A 30 7.52 1.39 -7.59
C ALA A 30 8.17 0.00 -7.69
N TRP A 31 7.74 -0.97 -6.89
CA TRP A 31 8.24 -2.35 -6.90
C TRP A 31 7.96 -3.11 -8.20
N ALA A 32 6.96 -2.67 -8.97
CA ALA A 32 6.65 -3.21 -10.28
C ALA A 32 7.17 -2.32 -11.43
N SER A 33 7.84 -1.20 -11.10
CA SER A 33 8.37 -0.29 -12.10
C SER A 33 9.65 -0.83 -12.71
N SER A 34 9.84 -0.59 -14.01
CA SER A 34 11.11 -0.79 -14.70
C SER A 34 12.00 0.46 -14.66
N GLU A 35 11.50 1.56 -14.13
CA GLU A 35 12.23 2.83 -14.02
C GLU A 35 13.09 2.85 -12.76
N VAL A 36 14.23 3.54 -12.82
CA VAL A 36 15.12 3.69 -11.66
C VAL A 36 14.40 4.44 -10.54
N VAL A 37 13.72 5.54 -10.88
CA VAL A 37 12.85 6.30 -9.99
C VAL A 37 11.44 6.20 -10.56
N HIS A 38 10.48 5.90 -9.70
CA HIS A 38 9.06 5.86 -10.03
C HIS A 38 8.40 7.14 -9.55
N GLU A 39 8.08 8.05 -10.49
CA GLU A 39 7.33 9.27 -10.18
C GLU A 39 5.85 9.06 -10.44
N GLN A 40 5.01 9.50 -9.49
CA GLN A 40 3.57 9.29 -9.54
C GLN A 40 2.81 10.37 -8.79
N PHE A 41 1.73 10.84 -9.40
CA PHE A 41 0.69 11.59 -8.71
C PHE A 41 -0.38 10.66 -8.15
N THR A 42 -0.77 10.90 -6.89
CA THR A 42 -1.78 10.11 -6.17
C THR A 42 -2.80 11.06 -5.55
N ALA A 43 -4.06 10.94 -5.98
CA ALA A 43 -5.18 11.61 -5.34
C ALA A 43 -5.56 10.86 -4.05
N THR A 44 -5.70 11.57 -2.95
CA THR A 44 -6.16 11.04 -1.66
C THR A 44 -7.37 11.83 -1.17
N ASP A 45 -7.99 11.41 -0.07
CA ASP A 45 -9.11 12.17 0.51
C ASP A 45 -8.65 13.52 1.08
N GLU A 46 -7.37 13.62 1.48
CA GLU A 46 -6.74 14.81 2.07
C GLU A 46 -6.08 15.74 1.03
N GLY A 47 -6.12 15.36 -0.25
CA GLY A 47 -5.56 16.12 -1.37
C GLY A 47 -4.74 15.28 -2.33
N ASP A 48 -4.17 15.94 -3.32
CA ASP A 48 -3.40 15.30 -4.39
C ASP A 48 -1.91 15.55 -4.17
N PHE A 49 -1.12 14.47 -4.24
CA PHE A 49 0.30 14.48 -3.92
C PHE A 49 1.12 13.90 -5.07
N TRP A 50 2.32 14.44 -5.27
CA TRP A 50 3.33 13.87 -6.14
C TRP A 50 4.38 13.17 -5.28
N CYS A 51 4.80 11.98 -5.70
CA CYS A 51 5.86 11.24 -5.05
C CYS A 51 6.87 10.72 -6.07
N ALA A 52 8.15 10.73 -5.71
CA ALA A 52 9.22 10.01 -6.37
C ALA A 52 9.73 8.92 -5.44
N THR A 53 9.71 7.68 -5.93
CA THR A 53 10.13 6.50 -5.17
C THR A 53 11.30 5.80 -5.86
N TYR A 54 12.35 5.51 -5.10
CA TYR A 54 13.49 4.70 -5.54
C TYR A 54 13.53 3.41 -4.74
N VAL A 55 13.69 2.27 -5.42
CA VAL A 55 13.82 0.95 -4.79
C VAL A 55 15.30 0.57 -4.73
N GLU A 56 15.83 0.48 -3.51
CA GLU A 56 17.20 0.03 -3.26
C GLU A 56 17.21 -1.49 -3.14
N ASN A 57 17.91 -2.15 -4.06
CA ASN A 57 18.18 -3.57 -3.99
C ASN A 57 19.53 -3.78 -3.30
N VAL A 58 19.50 -4.21 -2.04
CA VAL A 58 20.71 -4.52 -1.28
C VAL A 58 21.19 -5.96 -1.54
N ALA A 59 22.50 -6.15 -1.64
CA ALA A 59 23.10 -7.48 -1.84
C ALA A 59 22.87 -8.42 -0.65
N GLU A 60 22.80 -7.86 0.56
CA GLU A 60 22.53 -8.58 1.80
C GLU A 60 21.46 -7.79 2.59
N GLY A 61 20.37 -8.46 2.99
CA GLY A 61 19.25 -7.84 3.68
C GLY A 61 17.95 -7.83 2.88
N THR A 62 16.93 -7.15 3.41
CA THR A 62 15.63 -6.97 2.74
C THR A 62 15.70 -5.70 1.89
N PRO A 63 15.32 -5.74 0.60
CA PRO A 63 15.26 -4.53 -0.21
C PRO A 63 14.26 -3.55 0.38
N PHE A 64 14.47 -2.26 0.15
CA PHE A 64 13.59 -1.21 0.69
C PHE A 64 13.36 -0.12 -0.34
N ALA A 65 12.30 0.66 -0.13
CA ALA A 65 11.96 1.78 -0.99
C ALA A 65 12.10 3.10 -0.20
N ILE A 66 12.72 4.09 -0.83
CA ILE A 66 12.80 5.46 -0.33
C ILE A 66 11.83 6.30 -1.14
N THR A 67 10.93 7.02 -0.47
CA THR A 67 9.95 7.90 -1.13
C THR A 67 10.09 9.31 -0.60
N ILE A 68 10.13 10.27 -1.51
CA ILE A 68 9.95 11.69 -1.23
C ILE A 68 8.69 12.17 -1.95
N GLY A 69 8.07 13.23 -1.46
CA GLY A 69 6.91 13.80 -2.12
C GLY A 69 6.58 15.19 -1.61
N CYS A 70 5.63 15.81 -2.30
CA CYS A 70 5.06 17.12 -2.00
C CYS A 70 3.61 17.16 -2.49
N ARG A 71 2.92 18.28 -2.27
CA ARG A 71 1.62 18.53 -2.89
C ARG A 71 1.74 18.58 -4.40
N ALA A 72 0.68 18.21 -5.11
CA ALA A 72 0.68 18.17 -6.57
C ALA A 72 1.01 19.54 -7.21
N ASP A 73 0.62 20.64 -6.58
CA ASP A 73 0.88 22.00 -7.07
C ASP A 73 2.37 22.38 -7.05
N ASP A 74 3.15 21.77 -6.15
CA ASP A 74 4.58 22.04 -5.99
C ASP A 74 5.46 21.10 -6.84
N ALA A 75 4.86 20.09 -7.49
CA ALA A 75 5.59 19.05 -8.20
C ALA A 75 6.46 19.59 -9.35
N GLY A 76 6.06 20.69 -9.99
CA GLY A 76 6.79 21.30 -11.09
C GLY A 76 8.22 21.79 -10.74
N ALA A 77 8.54 21.90 -9.45
CA ALA A 77 9.89 22.22 -8.98
C ALA A 77 10.85 21.01 -8.99
N PHE A 78 10.33 19.78 -9.13
CA PHE A 78 11.10 18.55 -9.06
C PHE A 78 11.23 17.87 -10.44
N ARG A 79 12.37 17.19 -10.64
CA ARG A 79 12.54 16.30 -11.81
C ARG A 79 11.49 15.18 -11.74
N GLY A 80 10.82 14.92 -12.86
CA GLY A 80 9.71 13.96 -12.94
C GLY A 80 8.38 14.51 -12.42
N GLY A 81 8.32 15.80 -12.04
CA GLY A 81 7.09 16.52 -11.75
C GLY A 81 6.14 16.68 -12.95
N ASP A 82 6.64 16.44 -14.16
CA ASP A 82 5.89 16.41 -15.42
C ASP A 82 5.34 15.01 -15.76
N THR A 83 5.49 14.03 -14.87
CA THR A 83 4.98 12.67 -15.09
C THR A 83 3.46 12.66 -15.34
N VAL A 84 3.05 11.82 -16.28
CA VAL A 84 1.63 11.58 -16.59
C VAL A 84 1.02 10.47 -15.72
N ARG A 85 1.83 9.80 -14.91
CA ARG A 85 1.39 8.68 -14.06
C ARG A 85 0.51 9.19 -12.92
N ARG A 86 -0.78 8.82 -12.97
CA ARG A 86 -1.82 9.27 -12.04
C ARG A 86 -2.54 8.06 -11.46
N SER A 87 -2.82 8.10 -10.17
CA SER A 87 -3.62 7.11 -9.47
C SER A 87 -4.56 7.80 -8.48
N SER A 88 -5.67 7.15 -8.13
CA SER A 88 -6.54 7.62 -7.05
C SER A 88 -6.56 6.59 -5.92
N ALA A 89 -6.18 7.02 -4.73
CA ALA A 89 -6.24 6.28 -3.49
C ALA A 89 -7.28 6.87 -2.54
N ARG A 90 -8.30 7.57 -3.06
CA ARG A 90 -9.45 8.04 -2.29
C ARG A 90 -10.26 6.87 -1.76
N SER A 91 -10.81 6.97 -0.55
CA SER A 91 -11.55 5.87 0.09
C SER A 91 -12.68 5.35 -0.78
N LYS A 92 -13.37 6.23 -1.50
CA LYS A 92 -14.44 5.87 -2.45
C LYS A 92 -13.96 5.04 -3.64
N ASP A 93 -12.71 5.23 -4.08
CA ASP A 93 -12.14 4.54 -5.24
C ASP A 93 -11.46 3.21 -4.82
N LEU A 94 -11.22 3.05 -3.52
CA LEU A 94 -10.64 1.86 -2.92
C LEU A 94 -11.69 0.88 -2.38
N ALA A 95 -12.95 1.32 -2.28
CA ALA A 95 -14.05 0.51 -1.79
C ALA A 95 -14.07 -0.86 -2.48
N ALA A 96 -14.17 -1.91 -1.66
CA ALA A 96 -14.33 -3.25 -2.17
C ALA A 96 -15.67 -3.37 -2.89
N ASP A 97 -15.69 -4.07 -4.02
CA ASP A 97 -16.93 -4.50 -4.64
C ASP A 97 -17.63 -5.48 -3.67
N PRO A 98 -18.86 -5.21 -3.23
CA PRO A 98 -19.60 -6.11 -2.34
C PRO A 98 -19.72 -7.53 -2.92
N GLU A 99 -19.89 -7.67 -4.24
CA GLU A 99 -20.00 -8.98 -4.89
C GLU A 99 -18.69 -9.78 -4.77
N LEU A 100 -17.54 -9.09 -4.82
CA LEU A 100 -16.24 -9.71 -4.62
C LEU A 100 -16.07 -10.23 -3.17
N ILE A 101 -16.55 -9.46 -2.19
CA ILE A 101 -16.52 -9.89 -0.79
C ILE A 101 -17.42 -11.11 -0.62
N ASP A 102 -18.70 -11.01 -0.99
CA ASP A 102 -19.69 -12.08 -0.82
C ASP A 102 -19.24 -13.40 -1.46
N ARG A 103 -18.53 -13.31 -2.60
CA ARG A 103 -18.03 -14.47 -3.31
C ARG A 103 -16.91 -15.21 -2.58
N TRP A 104 -15.97 -14.48 -2.00
CA TRP A 104 -14.73 -15.05 -1.46
C TRP A 104 -14.71 -15.13 0.07
N GLU A 105 -15.60 -14.40 0.73
CA GLU A 105 -15.83 -14.49 2.16
C GLU A 105 -16.26 -15.92 2.54
N GLY A 106 -15.63 -16.48 3.57
CA GLY A 106 -15.88 -17.84 4.05
C GLY A 106 -15.29 -18.97 3.19
N VAL A 107 -14.93 -18.73 1.92
CA VAL A 107 -14.36 -19.77 1.02
C VAL A 107 -12.88 -19.58 0.71
N ALA A 108 -12.33 -18.38 0.87
CA ALA A 108 -10.91 -18.10 0.72
C ALA A 108 -10.19 -17.94 2.07
N TRP A 109 -9.18 -18.78 2.29
CA TRP A 109 -8.37 -18.80 3.51
C TRP A 109 -6.88 -18.71 3.16
N PRO A 110 -6.21 -17.57 3.41
CA PRO A 110 -4.78 -17.46 3.13
C PRO A 110 -3.96 -18.25 4.15
N SER A 111 -3.57 -19.47 3.79
CA SER A 111 -2.62 -20.25 4.59
C SER A 111 -1.20 -19.72 4.36
N ALA A 112 -0.73 -18.80 5.21
CA ALA A 112 0.69 -18.49 5.27
C ALA A 112 1.44 -19.74 5.74
N SER A 113 2.39 -20.25 4.94
CA SER A 113 3.27 -21.34 5.40
C SER A 113 4.01 -20.85 6.64
N GLU A 114 3.69 -21.43 7.79
CA GLU A 114 4.31 -21.08 9.07
C GLU A 114 5.83 -21.26 8.96
N ARG A 115 6.59 -20.16 8.96
CA ARG A 115 7.94 -20.21 9.51
C ARG A 115 7.78 -20.11 11.02
N SER A 116 7.90 -21.24 11.70
CA SER A 116 7.88 -21.32 13.15
C SER A 116 8.80 -20.25 13.76
N PHE A 117 8.31 -19.55 14.78
CA PHE A 117 8.90 -18.40 15.49
C PHE A 117 8.56 -16.99 14.98
N VAL A 118 7.32 -16.52 15.19
CA VAL A 118 7.06 -15.17 15.76
C VAL A 118 5.75 -15.21 16.57
N LEU A 119 5.82 -15.59 17.84
CA LEU A 119 4.88 -15.10 18.86
C LEU A 119 5.67 -14.04 19.63
N THR A 120 5.40 -12.74 19.48
CA THR A 120 5.60 -11.71 20.53
C THR A 120 5.02 -10.31 20.19
N ALA A 121 4.77 -9.92 18.94
CA ALA A 121 4.21 -8.58 18.68
C ALA A 121 2.78 -8.64 18.10
N LEU A 122 1.79 -8.79 18.99
CA LEU A 122 0.39 -8.55 18.63
C LEU A 122 0.23 -7.03 18.37
N PRO A 123 -0.27 -6.60 17.19
CA PRO A 123 -0.57 -5.19 16.97
C PRO A 123 -1.64 -4.71 17.96
N PRO A 124 -1.56 -3.45 18.45
CA PRO A 124 -2.54 -2.89 19.37
C PRO A 124 -3.96 -2.97 18.80
N ALA A 125 -4.90 -3.17 19.71
CA ALA A 125 -6.26 -3.63 19.49
C ALA A 125 -7.17 -2.55 18.88
N GLY A 126 -6.91 -2.18 17.62
CA GLY A 126 -7.79 -1.30 16.83
C GLY A 126 -8.35 -1.94 15.56
N ARG A 127 -7.94 -3.18 15.24
CA ARG A 127 -8.35 -3.89 14.02
C ARG A 127 -9.07 -5.19 14.38
N GLU A 128 -10.18 -5.44 13.71
CA GLU A 128 -10.87 -6.72 13.74
C GLU A 128 -9.84 -7.84 13.52
N PHE A 129 -9.81 -8.81 14.44
CA PHE A 129 -8.81 -9.88 14.44
C PHE A 129 -8.95 -10.70 13.16
N SER A 130 -8.13 -10.38 12.15
CA SER A 130 -7.88 -11.29 11.05
C SER A 130 -6.91 -12.36 11.56
N PRO A 131 -7.22 -13.67 11.42
CA PRO A 131 -6.31 -14.76 11.80
C PRO A 131 -4.94 -14.70 11.10
N PHE A 132 -4.79 -13.76 10.15
CA PHE A 132 -3.65 -13.61 9.25
C PHE A 132 -3.03 -12.22 9.43
N PRO A 133 -2.24 -12.03 10.52
CA PRO A 133 -1.56 -10.76 10.75
C PRO A 133 -0.68 -10.42 9.55
N GLY A 134 -0.94 -9.26 8.95
CA GLY A 134 -0.21 -8.81 7.77
C GLY A 134 -0.72 -9.34 6.42
N ILE A 135 -1.93 -9.88 6.34
CA ILE A 135 -2.56 -10.19 5.04
C ILE A 135 -3.73 -9.24 4.80
N ASP A 136 -3.76 -8.64 3.60
CA ASP A 136 -4.93 -7.91 3.13
C ASP A 136 -5.89 -8.88 2.43
N LEU A 137 -6.89 -9.36 3.20
CA LEU A 137 -8.26 -9.67 2.78
C LEU A 137 -8.54 -9.50 1.29
N LEU A 138 -8.65 -8.23 0.95
CA LEU A 138 -9.17 -7.78 -0.31
C LEU A 138 -8.18 -7.98 -1.44
N ASP A 139 -6.87 -7.88 -1.18
CA ASP A 139 -5.84 -8.22 -2.16
C ASP A 139 -5.84 -9.73 -2.48
N VAL A 140 -6.12 -10.59 -1.50
CA VAL A 140 -6.30 -12.04 -1.71
C VAL A 140 -7.52 -12.30 -2.58
N TYR A 141 -8.68 -11.70 -2.25
CA TYR A 141 -9.90 -11.87 -3.03
C TYR A 141 -9.73 -11.38 -4.48
N ARG A 142 -9.14 -10.19 -4.67
CA ARG A 142 -8.80 -9.65 -6.00
C ARG A 142 -7.82 -10.54 -6.75
N PHE A 143 -6.89 -11.19 -6.06
CA PHE A 143 -5.96 -12.13 -6.69
C PHE A 143 -6.69 -13.38 -7.20
N LEU A 144 -7.56 -13.95 -6.36
CA LEU A 144 -8.35 -15.15 -6.69
C LEU A 144 -9.32 -14.89 -7.85
N GLU A 145 -9.97 -13.73 -7.87
CA GLU A 145 -10.86 -13.31 -8.96
C GLU A 145 -10.17 -13.26 -10.33
N ARG A 146 -8.86 -12.98 -10.36
CA ARG A 146 -8.08 -12.95 -11.61
C ARG A 146 -7.62 -14.33 -12.08
N GLN A 147 -7.78 -15.39 -11.29
CA GLN A 147 -7.29 -16.73 -11.65
C GLN A 147 -8.29 -17.47 -12.57
N PRO A 148 -7.80 -18.22 -13.57
CA PRO A 148 -8.65 -19.06 -14.40
C PRO A 148 -9.25 -20.19 -13.55
N GLY A 149 -10.55 -20.08 -13.27
CA GLY A 149 -11.29 -20.96 -12.36
C GLY A 149 -12.23 -20.22 -11.40
N GLY A 150 -12.08 -18.89 -11.28
CA GLY A 150 -13.01 -18.00 -10.60
C GLY A 150 -14.23 -17.63 -11.45
N GLY A 151 -14.87 -18.58 -12.14
CA GLY A 151 -16.06 -18.38 -12.97
C GLY A 151 -17.04 -19.51 -12.79
#